data_AF-A0A4Q3UUP8-F1
#
_entry.id   AF-A0A4Q3UUP8-F1
#
_cell.length_a   1.000
_cell.length_b   1.000
_cell.length_c   1.000
_cell.angle_alpha   90.00
_cell.angle_beta   90.00
_cell.angle_gamma   90.00
#
_symmetry.space_group_name_H-M   'P 1'
#
loop_
_entity.id
_entity.type
_entity.pdbx_description
1 polymer ?
#
loop_
_entity_poly.entity_id
_entity_poly.type
_entity_poly.pdbx_seq_one_letter_code
_entity_poly.pdbx_strand_id
1 'polypeptide(L)'
;INVLDVDATTRHHWEAMGYFSPALGDYVKAGLIPDHTGLKMKAVNTIEDPLNYRGRPQMKMPKFVINAVGDEFFPPDNTKYSYHLLPGSKQLRMLPNSRHSTAGTDINESMTAWYDSVIKNRAVPEYSWTVRDDGALVVNPGAIKPSSVLLWQGNNPKARDFRVATLGDKAFTATPLQPAADGTYVGNVDKPAAGYTAYFVELTYPSGTKYPFKFTTEVYVKPDVYPYRWEDARPITAPDGK
;
A
#
# COMPACT_ATOMS: atom_id res chain seq x y z
N ILE A 1 5.41 -2.87 -6.34
CA ILE A 1 4.20 -3.06 -7.17
C ILE A 1 3.15 -3.75 -6.33
N ASN A 2 1.98 -3.14 -6.15
CA ASN A 2 0.99 -3.57 -5.16
C ASN A 2 -0.11 -4.44 -5.78
N VAL A 3 0.31 -5.58 -6.34
CA VAL A 3 -0.57 -6.51 -7.08
C VAL A 3 -0.25 -7.96 -6.72
N LEU A 4 -0.86 -8.41 -5.63
CA LEU A 4 -0.89 -9.81 -5.21
C LEU A 4 -2.34 -10.10 -4.86
N ASP A 5 -2.84 -11.27 -5.25
CA ASP A 5 -4.28 -11.50 -5.49
C ASP A 5 -4.77 -10.65 -6.68
N VAL A 6 -4.38 -11.05 -7.89
CA VAL A 6 -4.65 -10.32 -9.14
C VAL A 6 -6.16 -10.08 -9.34
N ASP A 7 -7.00 -11.06 -9.02
CA ASP A 7 -8.45 -10.93 -9.18
C ASP A 7 -9.03 -9.94 -8.17
N ALA A 8 -8.66 -10.03 -6.88
CA ALA A 8 -9.14 -9.10 -5.87
C ALA A 8 -8.67 -7.66 -6.14
N THR A 9 -7.41 -7.48 -6.50
CA THR A 9 -6.84 -6.16 -6.78
C THR A 9 -7.41 -5.52 -8.05
N THR A 10 -7.69 -6.31 -9.09
CA THR A 10 -8.38 -5.83 -10.31
C THR A 10 -9.81 -5.39 -10.01
N ARG A 11 -10.55 -6.17 -9.20
CA ARG A 11 -11.91 -5.83 -8.78
C ARG A 11 -11.92 -4.54 -7.96
N HIS A 12 -11.04 -4.46 -6.98
CA HIS A 12 -10.87 -3.29 -6.13
C HIS A 12 -10.56 -2.02 -6.94
N HIS A 13 -9.72 -2.14 -7.98
CA HIS A 13 -9.39 -1.02 -8.87
C HIS A 13 -10.65 -0.41 -9.50
N TRP A 14 -11.52 -1.26 -10.05
CA TRP A 14 -12.80 -0.82 -10.61
C TRP A 14 -13.73 -0.27 -9.53
N GLU A 15 -13.91 -0.98 -8.42
CA GLU A 15 -14.82 -0.60 -7.34
C GLU A 15 -14.45 0.76 -6.73
N ALA A 16 -13.15 1.07 -6.68
CA ALA A 16 -12.63 2.35 -6.20
C ALA A 16 -12.85 3.50 -7.21
N MET A 17 -12.52 3.29 -8.49
CA MET A 17 -12.39 4.39 -9.46
C MET A 17 -13.45 4.43 -10.55
N GLY A 18 -14.09 3.30 -10.88
CA GLY A 18 -15.10 3.18 -11.93
C GLY A 18 -14.53 3.13 -13.34
N TYR A 19 -13.21 2.94 -13.43
CA TYR A 19 -12.42 2.79 -14.65
C TYR A 19 -11.09 2.11 -14.32
N PHE A 20 -10.40 1.60 -15.33
CA PHE A 20 -9.01 1.17 -15.24
C PHE A 20 -8.08 2.33 -15.55
N SER A 21 -6.97 2.46 -14.83
CA SER A 21 -6.06 3.60 -15.04
C SER A 21 -5.41 3.49 -16.43
N PRO A 22 -4.94 4.60 -17.02
CA PRO A 22 -4.27 4.56 -18.33
C PRO A 22 -3.11 3.55 -18.37
N ALA A 23 -2.42 3.37 -17.24
CA ALA A 23 -1.32 2.42 -17.08
C ALA A 23 -1.74 0.95 -17.31
N LEU A 24 -3.01 0.62 -17.09
CA LEU A 24 -3.58 -0.70 -17.36
C LEU A 24 -4.18 -0.82 -18.77
N GLY A 25 -4.02 0.20 -19.63
CA GLY A 25 -4.70 0.28 -20.92
C GLY A 25 -4.40 -0.86 -21.88
N ASP A 26 -3.17 -1.39 -21.90
CA ASP A 26 -2.82 -2.54 -22.74
C ASP A 26 -3.54 -3.82 -22.30
N TYR A 27 -3.72 -4.01 -20.98
CA TYR A 27 -4.48 -5.15 -20.44
C TYR A 27 -5.97 -5.05 -20.77
N VAL A 28 -6.52 -3.83 -20.72
CA VAL A 28 -7.91 -3.54 -21.13
C VAL A 28 -8.10 -3.80 -22.62
N LYS A 29 -7.19 -3.29 -23.46
CA LYS A 29 -7.24 -3.46 -24.92
C LYS A 29 -7.09 -4.93 -25.34
N ALA A 30 -6.29 -5.69 -24.61
CA ALA A 30 -6.14 -7.14 -24.81
C ALA A 30 -7.34 -7.96 -24.27
N GLY A 31 -8.32 -7.31 -23.63
CA GLY A 31 -9.47 -7.97 -23.03
C GLY A 31 -9.15 -8.76 -21.75
N LEU A 32 -7.95 -8.63 -21.19
CA LEU A 32 -7.57 -9.37 -19.98
C LEU A 32 -8.36 -8.88 -18.76
N ILE A 33 -8.62 -7.57 -18.69
CA ILE A 33 -9.46 -6.93 -17.67
C ILE A 33 -10.49 -6.01 -18.35
N PRO A 34 -11.75 -5.97 -17.89
CA PRO A 34 -12.35 -6.85 -16.89
C PRO A 34 -12.78 -8.22 -17.45
N ASP A 35 -12.82 -8.41 -18.77
CA ASP A 35 -13.58 -9.49 -19.42
C ASP A 35 -13.13 -10.92 -19.06
N HIS A 36 -11.86 -11.10 -18.68
CA HIS A 36 -11.30 -12.39 -18.29
C HIS A 36 -11.03 -12.52 -16.77
N THR A 37 -11.13 -11.43 -16.00
CA THR A 37 -10.92 -11.44 -14.54
C THR A 37 -11.83 -12.47 -13.86
N GLY A 38 -11.29 -13.25 -12.91
CA GLY A 38 -12.00 -14.35 -12.26
C GLY A 38 -11.83 -15.69 -12.98
N LEU A 39 -12.93 -16.40 -13.24
CA LEU A 39 -12.89 -17.82 -13.64
C LEU A 39 -12.06 -18.09 -14.90
N LYS A 40 -12.08 -17.18 -15.88
CA LYS A 40 -11.31 -17.36 -17.13
C LYS A 40 -9.80 -17.18 -16.92
N MET A 41 -9.37 -16.35 -15.97
CA MET A 41 -7.96 -16.15 -15.62
C MET A 41 -7.47 -17.08 -14.50
N LYS A 42 -8.35 -17.85 -13.84
CA LYS A 42 -7.97 -18.69 -12.69
C LYS A 42 -6.77 -19.60 -12.95
N ALA A 43 -6.72 -20.26 -14.11
CA ALA A 43 -5.60 -21.17 -14.44
C ALA A 43 -4.28 -20.40 -14.60
N VAL A 44 -4.32 -19.22 -15.24
CA VAL A 44 -3.16 -18.33 -15.39
C VAL A 44 -2.74 -17.79 -14.03
N ASN A 45 -3.67 -17.24 -13.25
CA ASN A 45 -3.39 -16.69 -11.92
C ASN A 45 -2.83 -17.74 -10.95
N THR A 46 -3.22 -19.02 -11.10
CA THR A 46 -2.64 -20.13 -10.32
C THR A 46 -1.11 -20.24 -10.52
N ILE A 47 -0.62 -19.87 -11.69
CA ILE A 47 0.81 -19.92 -12.06
C ILE A 47 1.47 -18.55 -11.85
N GLU A 48 0.83 -17.47 -12.30
CA GLU A 48 1.45 -16.14 -12.37
C GLU A 48 1.33 -15.34 -11.07
N ASP A 49 0.30 -15.55 -10.25
CA ASP A 49 0.16 -14.82 -9.00
C ASP A 49 1.18 -15.31 -7.95
N PRO A 50 2.14 -14.46 -7.54
CA PRO A 50 3.20 -14.87 -6.61
C PRO A 50 2.65 -15.34 -5.25
N LEU A 51 1.45 -14.92 -4.87
CA LEU A 51 0.81 -15.29 -3.63
C LEU A 51 0.52 -16.80 -3.55
N ASN A 52 0.35 -17.49 -4.68
CA ASN A 52 0.16 -18.95 -4.73
C ASN A 52 1.40 -19.72 -4.26
N TYR A 53 2.57 -19.09 -4.27
CA TYR A 53 3.81 -19.69 -3.82
C TYR A 53 4.15 -19.43 -2.36
N ARG A 54 3.31 -18.70 -1.62
CA ARG A 54 3.54 -18.34 -0.21
C ARG A 54 3.84 -19.53 0.71
N GLY A 55 3.34 -20.73 0.39
CA GLY A 55 3.59 -21.95 1.18
C GLY A 55 5.00 -22.54 1.00
N ARG A 56 5.80 -22.06 0.05
CA ARG A 56 7.13 -22.62 -0.23
C ARG A 56 8.14 -22.27 0.88
N PRO A 57 9.07 -23.18 1.23
CA PRO A 57 10.09 -22.91 2.26
C PRO A 57 10.91 -21.64 2.02
N GLN A 58 11.23 -21.34 0.76
CA GLN A 58 11.97 -20.15 0.34
C GLN A 58 11.25 -18.85 0.71
N MET A 59 9.92 -18.89 0.80
CA MET A 59 9.13 -17.73 1.19
C MET A 59 9.29 -17.39 2.66
N LYS A 60 10.02 -18.16 3.49
CA LYS A 60 10.34 -17.75 4.87
C LYS A 60 11.44 -16.69 4.96
N MET A 61 12.13 -16.38 3.84
CA MET A 61 13.14 -15.32 3.80
C MET A 61 12.56 -13.96 4.24
N PRO A 62 13.36 -13.08 4.87
CA PRO A 62 12.93 -11.71 5.17
C PRO A 62 12.49 -10.97 3.91
N LYS A 63 11.46 -10.13 4.01
CA LYS A 63 10.92 -9.35 2.89
C LYS A 63 10.81 -7.88 3.24
N PHE A 64 11.16 -7.01 2.30
CA PHE A 64 10.83 -5.60 2.36
C PHE A 64 9.94 -5.24 1.18
N VAL A 65 8.66 -5.05 1.46
CA VAL A 65 7.65 -4.71 0.45
C VAL A 65 7.58 -3.20 0.35
N ILE A 66 7.93 -2.65 -0.82
CA ILE A 66 7.89 -1.21 -1.07
C ILE A 66 6.87 -0.93 -2.17
N ASN A 67 5.95 0.01 -1.89
CA ASN A 67 4.93 0.45 -2.82
C ASN A 67 4.82 1.99 -2.80
N ALA A 68 4.44 2.55 -3.94
CA ALA A 68 4.12 3.97 -4.06
C ALA A 68 2.65 4.22 -3.70
N VAL A 69 2.38 5.29 -2.94
CA VAL A 69 1.00 5.63 -2.54
C VAL A 69 0.21 6.24 -3.70
N GLY A 70 0.87 6.97 -4.60
CA GLY A 70 0.26 7.57 -5.78
C GLY A 70 0.61 6.85 -7.08
N ASP A 71 0.86 5.54 -7.01
CA ASP A 71 1.20 4.66 -8.14
C ASP A 71 0.15 4.73 -9.27
N GLU A 72 0.58 4.87 -10.52
CA GLU A 72 -0.30 4.96 -11.68
C GLU A 72 -1.14 3.69 -11.94
N PHE A 73 -0.71 2.53 -11.47
CA PHE A 73 -1.34 1.24 -11.75
C PHE A 73 -2.32 0.77 -10.69
N PHE A 74 -2.03 0.98 -9.40
CA PHE A 74 -2.72 0.27 -8.32
C PHE A 74 -3.13 1.18 -7.18
N PRO A 75 -4.38 1.07 -6.67
CA PRO A 75 -4.80 1.78 -5.47
C PRO A 75 -3.87 1.49 -4.28
N PRO A 76 -3.58 2.50 -3.45
CA PRO A 76 -2.61 2.35 -2.36
C PRO A 76 -3.05 1.36 -1.29
N ASP A 77 -4.36 1.13 -1.14
CA ASP A 77 -4.92 0.22 -0.14
C ASP A 77 -5.03 -1.24 -0.61
N ASN A 78 -4.41 -1.61 -1.74
CA ASN A 78 -4.33 -3.00 -2.21
C ASN A 78 -3.57 -3.92 -1.25
N THR A 79 -2.73 -3.40 -0.36
CA THR A 79 -1.96 -4.24 0.58
C THR A 79 -2.85 -5.08 1.50
N LYS A 80 -4.10 -4.64 1.74
CA LYS A 80 -5.07 -5.35 2.57
C LYS A 80 -5.38 -6.75 2.07
N TYR A 81 -5.29 -6.99 0.76
CA TYR A 81 -5.61 -8.30 0.17
C TYR A 81 -4.54 -9.36 0.41
N SER A 82 -3.27 -8.98 0.58
CA SER A 82 -2.18 -9.94 0.43
C SER A 82 -1.03 -9.79 1.42
N TYR A 83 -0.77 -8.59 1.95
CA TYR A 83 0.40 -8.39 2.80
C TYR A 83 0.36 -9.27 4.06
N HIS A 84 -0.81 -9.41 4.69
CA HIS A 84 -1.00 -10.24 5.87
C HIS A 84 -0.75 -11.74 5.60
N LEU A 85 -0.96 -12.20 4.36
CA LEU A 85 -0.76 -13.60 3.93
C LEU A 85 0.71 -13.96 3.67
N LEU A 86 1.62 -12.98 3.58
CA LEU A 86 3.05 -13.24 3.37
C LEU A 86 3.67 -13.89 4.63
N PRO A 87 4.37 -15.02 4.53
CA PRO A 87 4.95 -15.67 5.71
C PRO A 87 6.27 -15.04 6.14
N GLY A 88 6.71 -15.35 7.37
CA GLY A 88 8.01 -14.94 7.90
C GLY A 88 8.13 -13.45 8.20
N SER A 89 9.36 -13.00 8.48
CA SER A 89 9.64 -11.59 8.75
C SER A 89 9.40 -10.75 7.49
N LYS A 90 8.66 -9.66 7.66
CA LYS A 90 8.27 -8.75 6.59
C LYS A 90 8.11 -7.34 7.11
N GLN A 91 8.54 -6.38 6.32
CA GLN A 91 8.35 -4.96 6.55
C GLN A 91 7.67 -4.33 5.34
N LEU A 92 6.84 -3.33 5.57
CA LEU A 92 6.14 -2.58 4.53
C LEU A 92 6.67 -1.15 4.46
N ARG A 93 6.75 -0.59 3.26
CA ARG A 93 7.07 0.81 3.01
C ARG A 93 6.12 1.35 1.95
N MET A 94 5.15 2.14 2.41
CA MET A 94 4.32 2.98 1.56
C MET A 94 5.02 4.33 1.37
N LEU A 95 5.43 4.66 0.14
CA LEU A 95 6.10 5.91 -0.21
C LEU A 95 5.06 7.01 -0.50
N PRO A 96 4.90 8.03 0.37
CA PRO A 96 3.96 9.13 0.13
C PRO A 96 4.39 9.95 -1.09
N ASN A 97 3.43 10.56 -1.78
CA ASN A 97 3.68 11.46 -2.92
C ASN A 97 4.53 10.84 -4.05
N SER A 98 4.58 9.52 -4.11
CA SER A 98 5.43 8.79 -5.03
C SER A 98 4.62 8.24 -6.19
N ARG A 99 5.20 8.30 -7.38
CA ARG A 99 4.74 7.62 -8.60
C ARG A 99 5.30 6.20 -8.65
N HIS A 100 4.86 5.42 -9.63
CA HIS A 100 5.36 4.05 -9.87
C HIS A 100 6.88 3.98 -10.03
N SER A 101 7.50 5.01 -10.62
CA SER A 101 8.96 5.08 -10.79
C SER A 101 9.71 5.22 -9.47
N THR A 102 9.05 5.66 -8.40
CA THR A 102 9.62 6.01 -7.09
C THR A 102 10.70 7.09 -7.12
N ALA A 103 10.87 7.78 -8.26
CA ALA A 103 11.86 8.83 -8.42
C ALA A 103 11.60 10.00 -7.44
N GLY A 104 12.68 10.59 -6.93
CA GLY A 104 12.61 11.70 -5.97
C GLY A 104 12.19 11.31 -4.55
N THR A 105 12.14 10.02 -4.24
CA THR A 105 11.88 9.52 -2.87
C THR A 105 13.16 9.04 -2.17
N ASP A 106 13.01 8.65 -0.89
CA ASP A 106 14.06 8.04 -0.07
C ASP A 106 14.11 6.50 -0.20
N ILE A 107 13.69 5.96 -1.35
CA ILE A 107 13.64 4.52 -1.59
C ILE A 107 15.04 3.89 -1.51
N ASN A 108 16.07 4.54 -2.07
CA ASN A 108 17.42 4.01 -2.09
C ASN A 108 18.02 3.95 -0.68
N GLU A 109 17.75 4.95 0.15
CA GLU A 109 18.13 4.99 1.56
C GLU A 109 17.43 3.87 2.34
N SER A 110 16.12 3.70 2.13
CA SER A 110 15.32 2.64 2.75
C SER A 110 15.84 1.25 2.37
N MET A 111 16.08 1.01 1.07
CA MET A 111 16.62 -0.26 0.57
C MET A 111 18.04 -0.51 1.08
N THR A 112 18.90 0.52 1.11
CA THR A 112 20.28 0.39 1.59
C THR A 112 20.31 -0.01 3.05
N ALA A 113 19.53 0.65 3.91
CA ALA A 113 19.45 0.31 5.33
C ALA A 113 18.94 -1.12 5.54
N TRP A 114 17.85 -1.51 4.86
CA TRP A 114 17.27 -2.84 4.99
C TRP A 114 18.19 -3.94 4.44
N TYR A 115 18.77 -3.75 3.25
CA TYR A 115 19.67 -4.73 2.65
C TYR A 115 20.95 -4.92 3.47
N ASP A 116 21.54 -3.84 4.00
CA ASP A 116 22.68 -3.91 4.93
C ASP A 116 22.35 -4.80 6.14
N SER A 117 21.14 -4.68 6.69
CA SER A 117 20.71 -5.49 7.82
C SER A 117 20.63 -6.98 7.48
N VAL A 118 20.18 -7.32 6.28
CA VAL A 118 20.08 -8.71 5.81
C VAL A 118 21.47 -9.32 5.64
N ILE A 119 22.38 -8.65 4.92
CA ILE A 119 23.71 -9.21 4.62
C ILE A 119 24.64 -9.24 5.84
N LYS A 120 24.39 -8.39 6.84
CA LYS A 120 25.14 -8.37 8.11
C LYS A 120 24.42 -9.08 9.26
N ASN A 121 23.27 -9.70 8.99
CA ASN A 121 22.44 -10.36 10.00
C ASN A 121 22.15 -9.46 11.22
N ARG A 122 21.84 -8.18 10.97
CA ARG A 122 21.44 -7.22 12.01
C ARG A 122 19.95 -7.38 12.30
N ALA A 123 19.57 -7.18 13.56
CA ALA A 123 18.17 -7.20 13.95
C ALA A 123 17.39 -6.09 13.22
N VAL A 124 16.27 -6.47 12.61
CA VAL A 124 15.30 -5.54 12.03
C VAL A 124 14.14 -5.39 13.02
N PRO A 125 13.71 -4.17 13.35
CA PRO A 125 12.55 -3.96 14.21
C PRO A 125 11.32 -4.70 13.69
N GLU A 126 10.75 -5.55 14.56
CA GLU A 126 9.40 -6.07 14.34
C GLU A 126 8.39 -5.08 14.90
N TYR A 127 7.32 -4.87 14.14
CA TYR A 127 6.20 -4.02 14.51
C TYR A 127 4.93 -4.65 13.96
N SER A 128 3.79 -4.29 14.53
CA SER A 128 2.50 -4.77 14.06
C SER A 128 1.47 -3.66 14.13
N TRP A 129 0.37 -3.84 13.41
CA TRP A 129 -0.78 -2.96 13.52
C TRP A 129 -2.07 -3.75 13.39
N THR A 130 -3.14 -3.14 13.86
CA THR A 130 -4.51 -3.58 13.62
C THR A 130 -5.31 -2.41 13.07
N VAL A 131 -6.28 -2.70 12.22
CA VAL A 131 -7.29 -1.73 11.78
C VAL A 131 -8.51 -1.91 12.67
N ARG A 132 -8.85 -0.88 13.45
CA ARG A 132 -10.07 -0.88 14.27
C ARG A 132 -11.29 -0.61 13.40
N ASP A 133 -12.48 -0.98 13.88
CA ASP A 133 -13.77 -0.82 13.18
C ASP A 133 -14.06 0.62 12.72
N ASP A 134 -13.51 1.64 13.38
CA ASP A 134 -13.66 3.05 12.99
C ASP A 134 -12.60 3.53 11.97
N GLY A 135 -11.74 2.61 11.50
CA GLY A 135 -10.61 2.84 10.61
C GLY A 135 -9.32 3.27 11.31
N ALA A 136 -9.27 3.36 12.64
CA ALA A 136 -8.03 3.73 13.32
C ALA A 136 -6.95 2.64 13.14
N LEU A 137 -5.74 3.07 12.76
CA LEU A 137 -4.55 2.22 12.68
C LEU A 137 -3.88 2.21 14.06
N VAL A 138 -4.02 1.11 14.80
CA VAL A 138 -3.41 0.94 16.12
C VAL A 138 -2.10 0.19 15.93
N VAL A 139 -0.98 0.89 16.11
CA VAL A 139 0.37 0.40 15.84
C VAL A 139 1.07 0.04 17.13
N ASN A 140 1.55 -1.20 17.23
CA ASN A 140 2.50 -1.63 18.24
C ASN A 140 3.93 -1.51 17.65
N PRO A 141 4.78 -0.63 18.19
CA PRO A 141 6.12 -0.41 17.67
C PRO A 141 7.11 -1.55 17.94
N GLY A 142 6.72 -2.56 18.72
CA GLY A 142 7.59 -3.65 19.15
C GLY A 142 8.55 -3.24 20.27
N ALA A 143 9.61 -4.03 20.45
CA ALA A 143 10.57 -3.84 21.55
C ALA A 143 11.53 -2.65 21.32
N ILE A 144 11.79 -2.29 20.07
CA ILE A 144 12.66 -1.16 19.73
C ILE A 144 11.80 0.08 19.65
N LYS A 145 12.18 1.16 20.33
CA LYS A 145 11.44 2.42 20.26
C LYS A 145 11.75 3.16 18.94
N PRO A 146 10.73 3.58 18.16
CA PRO A 146 10.95 4.41 16.98
C PRO A 146 11.45 5.79 17.38
N SER A 147 12.34 6.37 16.57
CA SER A 147 12.83 7.75 16.75
C SER A 147 11.82 8.79 16.28
N SER A 148 10.91 8.40 15.39
CA SER A 148 9.79 9.23 14.91
C SER A 148 8.64 8.34 14.45
N VAL A 149 7.41 8.79 14.70
CA VAL A 149 6.19 8.18 14.16
C VAL A 149 5.34 9.28 13.53
N LEU A 150 4.96 9.10 12.26
CA LEU A 150 4.23 10.06 11.48
C LEU A 150 2.92 9.46 10.98
N LEU A 151 1.83 10.22 11.06
CA LEU A 151 0.59 9.96 10.31
C LEU A 151 0.68 10.70 8.99
N TRP A 152 0.74 9.95 7.89
CA TRP A 152 0.60 10.51 6.54
C TRP A 152 -0.86 10.46 6.12
N GLN A 153 -1.37 11.53 5.52
CA GLN A 153 -2.72 11.59 4.98
C GLN A 153 -2.82 12.42 3.71
N GLY A 154 -3.71 12.03 2.80
CA GLY A 154 -4.08 12.76 1.59
C GLY A 154 -5.59 12.68 1.34
N ASN A 155 -6.22 13.81 1.05
CA ASN A 155 -7.66 13.91 0.81
C ASN A 155 -7.97 14.12 -0.68
N ASN A 156 -8.95 13.37 -1.18
CA ASN A 156 -9.59 13.61 -2.46
C ASN A 156 -11.09 13.87 -2.22
N PRO A 157 -11.57 15.12 -2.36
CA PRO A 157 -12.96 15.46 -2.06
C PRO A 157 -13.96 14.94 -3.11
N LYS A 158 -13.50 14.35 -4.22
CA LYS A 158 -14.34 13.98 -5.37
C LYS A 158 -14.39 12.48 -5.67
N ALA A 159 -13.28 11.77 -5.48
CA ALA A 159 -13.14 10.38 -5.93
C ALA A 159 -12.24 9.57 -5.01
N ARG A 160 -12.35 8.24 -5.07
CA ARG A 160 -11.48 7.32 -4.34
C ARG A 160 -10.20 7.01 -5.12
N ASP A 161 -9.52 8.08 -5.55
CA ASP A 161 -8.32 8.02 -6.38
C ASP A 161 -7.22 8.89 -5.78
N PHE A 162 -6.08 8.28 -5.50
CA PHE A 162 -4.94 8.90 -4.81
C PHE A 162 -3.68 8.93 -5.66
N ARG A 163 -3.79 8.64 -6.96
CA ARG A 163 -2.68 8.71 -7.91
C ARG A 163 -2.08 10.11 -7.91
N VAL A 164 -0.76 10.19 -8.08
CA VAL A 164 -0.08 11.49 -8.19
C VAL A 164 -0.61 12.27 -9.40
N ALA A 165 -0.97 11.59 -10.48
CA ALA A 165 -1.61 12.21 -11.65
C ALA A 165 -2.93 12.94 -11.33
N THR A 166 -3.64 12.49 -10.29
CA THR A 166 -4.96 13.02 -9.89
C THR A 166 -4.85 14.08 -8.80
N LEU A 167 -3.94 13.90 -7.82
CA LEU A 167 -3.83 14.78 -6.65
C LEU A 167 -2.61 15.71 -6.65
N GLY A 168 -1.62 15.47 -7.52
CA GLY A 168 -0.36 16.21 -7.57
C GLY A 168 0.72 15.67 -6.62
N ASP A 169 1.97 16.12 -6.83
CA ASP A 169 3.18 15.56 -6.20
C ASP A 169 3.35 15.90 -4.70
N LYS A 170 2.38 16.54 -4.06
CA LYS A 170 2.44 16.95 -2.63
C LYS A 170 1.11 16.77 -1.88
N ALA A 171 0.25 15.89 -2.37
CA ALA A 171 -1.08 15.68 -1.81
C ALA A 171 -1.07 15.08 -0.40
N PHE A 172 -0.08 14.22 -0.09
CA PHE A 172 0.08 13.61 1.22
C PHE A 172 0.96 14.49 2.11
N THR A 173 0.48 14.76 3.32
CA THR A 173 1.19 15.52 4.35
C THR A 173 1.29 14.70 5.63
N ALA A 174 2.32 14.96 6.43
CA ALA A 174 2.62 14.22 7.65
C ALA A 174 2.36 15.06 8.90
N THR A 175 1.83 14.43 9.94
CA THR A 175 1.79 14.97 11.30
C THR A 175 2.45 13.99 12.27
N PRO A 176 3.18 14.46 13.30
CA PRO A 176 3.77 13.58 14.29
C PRO A 176 2.70 12.94 15.18
N LEU A 177 2.82 11.64 15.42
CA LEU A 177 2.02 10.92 16.41
C LEU A 177 2.78 10.81 17.73
N GLN A 178 2.06 10.95 18.84
CA GLN A 178 2.57 10.66 20.18
C GLN A 178 2.16 9.26 20.61
N PRO A 179 3.00 8.56 21.39
CA PRO A 179 2.62 7.28 21.96
C PRO A 179 1.50 7.46 22.99
N ALA A 180 0.56 6.51 23.01
CA ALA A 180 -0.37 6.34 24.11
C ALA A 180 0.35 5.82 25.37
N ALA A 181 -0.37 5.76 26.49
CA ALA A 181 0.20 5.34 27.78
C ALA A 181 0.79 3.92 27.76
N ASP A 182 0.25 3.04 26.92
CA ASP A 182 0.73 1.66 26.72
C ASP A 182 1.87 1.55 25.68
N GLY A 183 2.32 2.67 25.12
CA GLY A 183 3.37 2.74 24.10
C GLY A 183 2.89 2.51 22.67
N THR A 184 1.60 2.23 22.45
CA THR A 184 1.03 2.13 21.09
C THR A 184 0.90 3.51 20.43
N TYR A 185 0.79 3.53 19.10
CA TYR A 185 0.51 4.75 18.35
C TYR A 185 -0.82 4.57 17.61
N VAL A 186 -1.68 5.59 17.66
CA VAL A 186 -2.99 5.53 16.99
C VAL A 186 -3.02 6.56 15.87
N GLY A 187 -2.99 6.09 14.63
CA GLY A 187 -3.20 6.89 13.44
C GLY A 187 -4.67 6.88 13.05
N ASN A 188 -5.33 8.03 13.10
CA ASN A 188 -6.73 8.14 12.69
C ASN A 188 -6.99 9.52 12.08
N VAL A 189 -7.95 9.58 11.17
CA VAL A 189 -8.44 10.83 10.57
C VAL A 189 -9.95 10.90 10.70
N ASP A 190 -10.48 12.12 10.77
CA ASP A 190 -11.93 12.32 10.74
C ASP A 190 -12.52 11.87 9.40
N LYS A 191 -13.75 11.37 9.43
CA LYS A 191 -14.48 11.08 8.20
C LYS A 191 -14.65 12.39 7.42
N PRO A 192 -14.19 12.48 6.15
CA PRO A 192 -14.32 13.70 5.38
C PRO A 192 -15.79 14.01 5.08
N ALA A 193 -16.14 15.29 5.00
CA ALA A 193 -17.50 15.73 4.66
C ALA A 193 -17.92 15.29 3.25
N ALA A 194 -16.95 15.17 2.33
CA ALA A 194 -17.13 14.66 0.97
C ALA A 194 -15.87 13.92 0.51
N GLY A 195 -16.04 12.96 -0.40
CA GLY A 195 -14.93 12.19 -0.97
C GLY A 195 -14.28 11.25 0.03
N TYR A 196 -12.96 11.11 -0.06
CA TYR A 196 -12.17 10.08 0.62
C TYR A 196 -10.84 10.64 1.12
N THR A 197 -10.38 10.15 2.28
CA THR A 197 -9.06 10.43 2.83
C THR A 197 -8.30 9.12 2.98
N ALA A 198 -7.15 9.00 2.32
CA ALA A 198 -6.22 7.92 2.49
C ALA A 198 -5.17 8.30 3.54
N TYR A 199 -4.81 7.36 4.43
CA TYR A 199 -3.81 7.59 5.46
C TYR A 199 -3.11 6.31 5.91
N PHE A 200 -1.91 6.47 6.47
CA PHE A 200 -1.09 5.40 7.00
C PHE A 200 -0.10 5.95 8.03
N VAL A 201 0.46 5.06 8.85
CA VAL A 201 1.49 5.43 9.84
C VAL A 201 2.86 5.02 9.33
N GLU A 202 3.84 5.92 9.41
CA GLU A 202 5.27 5.67 9.16
C GLU A 202 6.03 5.66 10.48
N LEU A 203 6.88 4.65 10.68
CA LEU A 203 7.76 4.49 11.82
C LEU A 203 9.21 4.56 11.35
N THR A 204 9.98 5.44 11.98
CA THR A 204 11.43 5.55 11.75
C THR A 204 12.18 4.89 12.89
N TYR A 205 13.09 3.97 12.59
CA TYR A 205 13.90 3.27 13.58
C TYR A 205 15.40 3.45 13.30
N PRO A 206 16.25 3.39 14.33
CA PRO A 206 17.69 3.27 14.12
C PRO A 206 18.02 1.96 13.38
N SER A 207 18.91 2.03 12.39
CA SER A 207 19.34 0.87 11.60
C SER A 207 20.78 0.42 11.87
N GLY A 208 21.55 1.21 12.62
CA GLY A 208 23.01 1.03 12.74
C GLY A 208 23.78 1.38 11.46
N THR A 209 23.15 2.10 10.52
CA THR A 209 23.80 2.72 9.35
C THR A 209 23.53 4.22 9.34
N LYS A 210 24.04 4.94 8.32
CA LYS A 210 23.76 6.37 8.12
C LYS A 210 22.29 6.65 7.73
N TYR A 211 21.56 5.65 7.25
CA TYR A 211 20.15 5.78 6.84
C TYR A 211 19.25 5.02 7.82
N PRO A 212 18.20 5.62 8.38
CA PRO A 212 17.32 4.90 9.30
C PRO A 212 16.50 3.84 8.57
N PHE A 213 15.94 2.89 9.32
CA PHE A 213 14.83 2.11 8.79
C PHE A 213 13.59 2.98 8.75
N LYS A 214 12.81 2.86 7.68
CA LYS A 214 11.47 3.44 7.57
C LYS A 214 10.49 2.35 7.18
N PHE A 215 9.54 2.09 8.06
CA PHE A 215 8.49 1.12 7.85
C PHE A 215 7.13 1.78 8.00
N THR A 216 6.09 1.16 7.45
CA THR A 216 4.74 1.72 7.47
C THR A 216 3.71 0.66 7.78
N THR A 217 2.52 1.10 8.19
CA THR A 217 1.31 0.28 8.08
C THR A 217 0.88 0.15 6.62
N GLU A 218 -0.23 -0.57 6.39
CA GLU A 218 -1.01 -0.40 5.17
C GLU A 218 -1.66 0.97 5.08
N VAL A 219 -2.13 1.32 3.88
CA VAL A 219 -2.98 2.49 3.66
C VAL A 219 -4.42 2.12 3.93
N TYR A 220 -5.07 2.88 4.82
CA TYR A 220 -6.50 2.83 5.01
C TYR A 220 -7.14 4.02 4.29
N VAL A 221 -8.34 3.82 3.73
CA VAL A 221 -9.11 4.89 3.08
C VAL A 221 -10.43 5.05 3.80
N LYS A 222 -10.72 6.28 4.24
CA LYS A 222 -11.95 6.62 4.96
C LYS A 222 -12.81 7.58 4.12
N PRO A 223 -14.13 7.33 3.99
CA PRO A 223 -14.84 6.12 4.41
C PRO A 223 -14.41 4.88 3.60
N ASP A 224 -14.43 3.70 4.21
CA ASP A 224 -14.18 2.43 3.51
C ASP A 224 -15.47 1.94 2.84
N VAL A 225 -15.84 2.68 1.79
CA VAL A 225 -16.97 2.38 0.91
C VAL A 225 -16.52 2.51 -0.53
N TYR A 226 -17.21 1.80 -1.41
CA TYR A 226 -16.88 1.73 -2.82
C TYR A 226 -17.97 2.37 -3.68
N PRO A 227 -17.63 3.38 -4.50
CA PRO A 227 -18.63 4.07 -5.31
C PRO A 227 -19.13 3.26 -6.51
N TYR A 228 -18.42 2.19 -6.90
CA TYR A 228 -18.77 1.38 -8.07
C TYR A 228 -18.88 -0.11 -7.72
N ARG A 229 -19.71 -0.81 -8.48
CA ARG A 229 -19.90 -2.26 -8.35
C ARG A 229 -19.12 -2.99 -9.43
N TRP A 230 -18.48 -4.10 -9.07
CA TRP A 230 -17.78 -4.93 -10.04
C TRP A 230 -18.69 -5.45 -11.16
N GLU A 231 -19.97 -5.70 -10.90
CA GLU A 231 -20.90 -6.18 -11.93
C GLU A 231 -21.09 -5.18 -13.10
N ASP A 232 -20.79 -3.90 -12.88
CA ASP A 232 -20.86 -2.84 -13.88
C ASP A 232 -19.54 -2.66 -14.65
N ALA A 233 -18.53 -3.47 -14.33
CA ALA A 233 -17.19 -3.41 -14.92
C ALA A 233 -17.23 -3.64 -16.43
N ARG A 234 -16.56 -2.73 -17.13
CA ARG A 234 -16.47 -2.69 -18.60
C ARG A 234 -15.10 -2.13 -19.00
N PRO A 235 -14.61 -2.39 -20.22
CA PRO A 235 -13.27 -2.01 -20.65
C PRO A 235 -13.15 -0.49 -20.88
N ILE A 236 -13.21 0.28 -19.79
CA ILE A 236 -13.07 1.73 -19.76
C ILE A 236 -11.73 2.06 -19.12
N THR A 237 -10.89 2.75 -19.86
CA THR A 237 -9.71 3.43 -19.33
C THR A 237 -10.03 4.90 -19.07
N ALA A 238 -9.56 5.47 -17.96
CA ALA A 238 -9.61 6.93 -17.80
C ALA A 238 -8.81 7.63 -18.90
N PRO A 239 -9.22 8.83 -19.33
CA PRO A 239 -8.36 9.67 -20.15
C PRO A 239 -7.13 10.11 -19.35
N ASP A 240 -5.99 10.29 -20.04
CA ASP A 240 -4.75 10.76 -19.41
C ASP A 240 -4.99 12.07 -18.63
N GLY A 241 -4.51 12.11 -17.38
CA GLY A 241 -4.66 13.29 -16.51
C GLY A 241 -5.96 13.38 -15.71
N LYS A 242 -6.78 12.32 -15.69
CA LYS A 242 -7.73 12.07 -14.60
C LYS A 242 -7.19 11.01 -13.64
#